data_AF-A0A090ACP3-F1
#
_entry.id   AF-A0A090ACP3-F1
#
_cell.length_a   1.000
_cell.length_b   1.000
_cell.length_c   1.000
_cell.angle_alpha   90.00
_cell.angle_beta   90.00
_cell.angle_gamma   90.00
#
_symmetry.space_group_name_H-M   'P 1'
#
loop_
_entity.id
_entity.type
_entity.pdbx_description
1 polymer ?
#
loop_
_entity_poly.entity_id
_entity_poly.type
_entity_poly.pdbx_seq_one_letter_code
_entity_poly.pdbx_strand_id
1 'polypeptide(L)'
;MLLVKTQIAFSDKLNQGKYQAMLEQARRLGVIRTEVWQRFGSIKGVGLPDRTIRDKWIKEGRQFNVGATPWKQTLGDAIGDIKANREAAKVKARQAITRHTQDELEQKRCTPY
;
A
#
# COMPACT_ATOMS: atom_id res chain seq x y z
N MET A 1 -7.92 -15.97 11.64
CA MET A 1 -8.48 -14.76 11.01
C MET A 1 -8.23 -13.59 11.95
N LEU A 2 -7.18 -12.80 11.69
CA LEU A 2 -6.91 -11.59 12.50
C LEU A 2 -7.85 -10.48 12.04
N LEU A 3 -8.80 -10.10 12.89
CA LEU A 3 -9.65 -8.93 12.69
C LEU A 3 -8.77 -7.69 12.75
N VAL A 4 -8.44 -7.10 11.60
CA VAL A 4 -7.84 -5.77 11.55
C VAL A 4 -8.95 -4.77 11.85
N LYS A 5 -8.94 -4.22 13.08
CA LYS A 5 -9.88 -3.18 13.51
C LYS A 5 -9.32 -1.81 13.13
N THR A 6 -9.90 -1.18 12.12
CA THR A 6 -9.59 0.22 11.79
C THR A 6 -10.33 1.13 12.77
N GLN A 7 -9.62 1.70 13.74
CA GLN A 7 -10.18 2.73 14.62
C GLN A 7 -9.87 4.10 14.05
N ILE A 8 -10.91 4.86 13.71
CA ILE A 8 -10.78 6.26 13.31
C ILE A 8 -10.89 7.10 14.57
N ALA A 9 -9.78 7.67 15.02
CA ALA A 9 -9.76 8.58 16.16
C ALA A 9 -10.20 9.98 15.70
N PHE A 10 -11.25 10.50 16.32
CA PHE A 10 -11.71 11.89 16.11
C PHE A 10 -11.19 12.77 17.24
N SER A 11 -10.62 13.92 16.89
CA SER A 11 -10.18 14.94 17.83
C SER A 11 -11.10 16.14 17.72
N ASP A 12 -12.05 16.28 18.64
CA ASP A 12 -12.80 17.54 18.78
C ASP A 12 -11.88 18.58 19.44
N LYS A 13 -11.57 19.67 18.73
CA LYS A 13 -10.66 20.78 19.16
C LYS A 13 -9.15 20.48 19.11
N LEU A 14 -8.64 20.05 17.96
CA LEU A 14 -7.19 19.96 17.74
C LEU A 14 -6.55 21.37 17.76
N ASN A 15 -5.56 21.59 18.63
CA ASN A 15 -4.78 22.83 18.63
C ASN A 15 -4.12 23.04 17.25
N GLN A 16 -4.24 24.25 16.70
CA GLN A 16 -3.71 24.62 15.38
C GLN A 16 -2.22 24.24 15.22
N GLY A 17 -1.39 24.41 16.26
CA GLY A 17 0.02 24.01 16.21
C GLY A 17 0.20 22.50 16.04
N LYS A 18 -0.60 21.68 16.73
CA LYS A 18 -0.58 20.21 16.58
C LYS A 18 -1.04 19.79 15.20
N TYR A 19 -2.07 20.46 14.67
CA TYR A 19 -2.56 20.23 13.32
C TYR A 19 -1.48 20.51 12.26
N GLN A 20 -0.79 21.64 12.36
CA GLN A 20 0.31 21.98 11.44
C GLN A 20 1.46 20.97 11.51
N ALA A 21 1.82 20.50 12.71
CA ALA A 21 2.83 19.45 12.87
C ALA A 21 2.42 18.13 12.18
N MET A 22 1.15 17.73 12.31
CA MET A 22 0.62 16.55 11.61
C MET A 22 0.62 16.73 10.09
N LEU A 23 0.25 17.92 9.59
CA LEU A 23 0.28 18.22 8.15
C LEU A 23 1.71 18.14 7.60
N GLU A 24 2.69 18.71 8.31
CA GLU A 24 4.08 18.65 7.87
C GLU A 24 4.61 17.20 7.89
N GLN A 25 4.26 16.43 8.90
CA GLN A 25 4.60 15.01 8.94
C GLN A 25 3.94 14.24 7.77
N ALA A 26 2.66 14.49 7.50
CA ALA A 26 1.94 13.88 6.39
C ALA A 26 2.56 14.25 5.04
N ARG A 27 2.98 15.51 4.85
CA ARG A 27 3.66 15.99 3.64
C ARG A 27 4.98 15.24 3.42
N ARG A 28 5.80 15.11 4.46
CA ARG A 28 7.09 14.39 4.37
C ARG A 28 6.91 12.91 4.07
N LEU A 29 5.95 12.26 4.72
CA LEU A 29 5.62 10.85 4.47
C LEU A 29 4.96 10.65 3.09
N GLY A 30 4.23 11.65 2.60
CA GLY A 30 3.64 11.66 1.26
C GLY A 30 4.69 11.56 0.14
N VAL A 31 5.87 12.17 0.31
CA VAL A 31 6.98 12.03 -0.64
C VAL A 31 7.43 10.57 -0.75
N ILE A 32 7.59 9.89 0.39
CA ILE A 32 7.97 8.48 0.45
C ILE A 32 6.91 7.62 -0.24
N ARG A 33 5.62 7.85 0.05
CA ARG A 33 4.51 7.10 -0.57
C ARG A 33 4.52 7.26 -2.09
N THR A 34 4.68 8.48 -2.59
CA THR A 34 4.74 8.76 -4.03
C THR A 34 5.94 8.08 -4.68
N GLU A 35 7.12 8.14 -4.06
CA GLU A 35 8.32 7.50 -4.60
C GLU A 35 8.16 5.97 -4.66
N VAL A 36 7.63 5.37 -3.59
CA VAL A 36 7.34 3.92 -3.54
C VAL A 36 6.37 3.55 -4.67
N TRP A 37 5.31 4.34 -4.87
CA TRP A 37 4.34 4.10 -5.95
C TRP A 37 4.96 4.24 -7.34
N GLN A 38 5.77 5.27 -7.58
CA GLN A 38 6.43 5.46 -8.88
C GLN A 38 7.41 4.33 -9.20
N ARG A 39 8.15 3.82 -8.21
CA ARG A 39 9.15 2.77 -8.42
C ARG A 39 8.54 1.36 -8.48
N PHE A 40 7.56 1.08 -7.63
CA PHE A 40 7.06 -0.28 -7.38
C PHE A 40 5.57 -0.47 -7.70
N GLY A 41 4.83 0.58 -8.08
CA GLY A 41 3.41 0.50 -8.44
C GLY A 41 3.12 -0.21 -9.76
N SER A 42 4.17 -0.54 -10.52
CA SER A 42 4.09 -1.29 -11.79
C SER A 42 4.77 -2.66 -11.66
N ILE A 43 5.15 -3.27 -12.78
CA ILE A 43 5.72 -4.64 -12.85
C ILE A 43 6.98 -4.78 -11.98
N LYS A 44 7.77 -3.71 -11.82
CA LYS A 44 8.99 -3.69 -11.01
C LYS A 44 8.77 -4.01 -9.52
N GLY A 45 7.56 -3.81 -8.99
CA GLY A 45 7.22 -4.15 -7.61
C GLY A 45 6.65 -5.57 -7.43
N VAL A 46 6.40 -6.29 -8.53
CA VAL A 46 5.76 -7.60 -8.48
C VAL A 46 6.70 -8.62 -7.83
N GLY A 47 6.23 -9.28 -6.77
CA GLY A 47 6.98 -10.33 -6.09
C GLY A 47 8.06 -9.83 -5.13
N LEU A 48 8.25 -8.52 -5.00
CA LEU A 48 9.21 -7.96 -4.05
C LEU A 48 8.64 -7.92 -2.62
N PRO A 49 9.35 -8.51 -1.64
CA PRO A 49 9.04 -8.31 -0.23
C PRO A 49 9.33 -6.86 0.19
N ASP A 50 8.46 -6.32 1.04
CA ASP A 50 8.64 -5.01 1.69
C ASP A 50 9.99 -4.93 2.44
N ARG A 51 10.37 -6.00 3.14
CA ARG A 51 11.65 -6.13 3.85
C ARG A 51 12.85 -5.96 2.91
N THR A 52 12.82 -6.55 1.73
CA THR A 52 13.92 -6.44 0.76
C THR A 52 14.10 -5.00 0.28
N ILE A 53 13.01 -4.29 0.03
CA ILE A 53 13.05 -2.88 -0.39
C ILE A 53 13.57 -2.00 0.75
N ARG A 54 13.06 -2.22 1.97
CA ARG A 54 13.50 -1.50 3.17
C ARG A 54 14.98 -1.69 3.44
N ASP A 55 15.45 -2.93 3.43
CA ASP A 55 16.85 -3.26 3.73
C ASP A 55 17.79 -2.68 2.67
N LYS A 56 17.36 -2.64 1.39
CA LYS A 56 18.06 -1.93 0.32
C LYS A 56 18.17 -0.42 0.58
N TRP A 57 17.07 0.23 0.97
CA TRP A 57 17.08 1.67 1.25
C TRP A 57 17.91 2.04 2.48
N ILE A 58 17.97 1.15 3.48
CA ILE A 58 18.88 1.28 4.62
C ILE A 58 20.33 1.18 4.15
N LYS A 59 20.66 0.20 3.30
CA LYS A 59 22.02 0.02 2.75
C LYS A 59 22.46 1.19 1.87
N GLU A 60 21.52 1.80 1.14
CA GLU A 60 21.74 3.02 0.36
C GLU A 60 21.95 4.27 1.25
N GLY A 61 21.76 4.17 2.56
CA GLY A 61 21.94 5.29 3.49
C GLY A 61 20.93 6.42 3.29
N ARG A 62 19.75 6.12 2.75
CA ARG A 62 18.75 7.15 2.45
C ARG A 62 18.32 7.88 3.71
N GLN A 63 18.42 9.21 3.66
CA GLN A 63 17.96 10.08 4.71
C GLN A 63 16.60 10.65 4.37
N PHE A 64 15.65 10.45 5.27
CA PHE A 64 14.36 11.12 5.22
C PHE A 64 14.30 12.09 6.39
N ASN A 65 13.69 13.26 6.19
CA ASN A 65 13.48 14.27 7.25
C ASN A 65 12.39 13.86 8.26
N VAL A 66 12.27 12.56 8.53
CA VAL A 66 11.32 11.93 9.46
C VAL A 66 12.05 10.84 10.24
N GLY A 67 11.55 10.54 11.44
CA GLY A 67 12.11 9.48 12.27
C GLY A 67 12.14 8.12 11.55
N ALA A 68 13.04 7.25 11.98
CA ALA A 68 13.28 5.96 11.32
C ALA A 68 12.04 5.06 11.28
N THR A 69 11.25 5.05 12.36
CA THR A 69 10.05 4.21 12.47
C THR A 69 8.93 4.66 11.52
N PRO A 70 8.53 5.95 11.50
CA PRO A 70 7.50 6.46 10.58
C PRO A 70 7.70 6.11 9.10
N TRP A 71 8.91 6.31 8.55
CA TRP A 71 9.11 6.05 7.12
C TRP A 71 9.16 4.56 6.79
N LYS A 72 9.71 3.73 7.69
CA LYS A 72 9.71 2.26 7.53
C LYS A 72 8.28 1.71 7.48
N GLN A 73 7.42 2.21 8.36
CA GLN A 73 6.01 1.84 8.39
C GLN A 73 5.29 2.33 7.12
N THR A 74 5.50 3.59 6.74
CA THR A 74 4.90 4.17 5.53
C THR A 74 5.29 3.40 4.26
N LEU A 75 6.53 2.91 4.18
CA LEU A 75 6.98 2.07 3.08
C LEU A 75 6.23 0.74 3.02
N GLY A 76 6.09 0.07 4.17
CA GLY A 76 5.33 -1.17 4.28
C GLY A 76 3.86 -0.97 3.87
N ASP A 77 3.22 0.07 4.41
CA ASP A 77 1.84 0.43 4.10
C ASP A 77 1.67 0.71 2.60
N ALA A 78 2.54 1.51 1.99
CA ALA A 78 2.48 1.83 0.57
C ALA A 78 2.64 0.60 -0.34
N ILE A 79 3.52 -0.34 0.02
CA ILE A 79 3.64 -1.62 -0.70
C ILE A 79 2.40 -2.49 -0.52
N GLY A 80 1.81 -2.48 0.69
CA GLY A 80 0.52 -3.10 0.97
C GLY A 80 -0.60 -2.56 0.08
N ASP A 81 -0.70 -1.25 -0.03
CA ASP A 81 -1.69 -0.57 -0.88
C ASP A 81 -1.52 -0.93 -2.36
N ILE A 82 -0.28 -0.99 -2.86
CA ILE A 82 0.00 -1.42 -4.24
C ILE A 82 -0.49 -2.86 -4.47
N LYS A 83 -0.19 -3.78 -3.55
CA LYS A 83 -0.64 -5.17 -3.63
C LYS A 83 -2.17 -5.23 -3.63
N ALA A 84 -2.82 -4.54 -2.71
CA ALA A 84 -4.28 -4.49 -2.60
C ALA A 84 -4.93 -3.95 -3.88
N ASN A 85 -4.41 -2.84 -4.43
CA ASN A 85 -4.92 -2.25 -5.66
C ASN A 85 -4.78 -3.23 -6.85
N ARG A 86 -3.65 -3.93 -6.95
CA ARG A 86 -3.43 -4.93 -7.99
C ARG A 86 -4.38 -6.11 -7.87
N GLU A 87 -4.59 -6.63 -6.66
CA GLU A 87 -5.54 -7.72 -6.46
C GLU A 87 -6.98 -7.27 -6.75
N ALA A 88 -7.36 -6.04 -6.38
CA ALA A 88 -8.66 -5.46 -6.72
C ALA A 88 -8.86 -5.30 -8.24
N ALA A 89 -7.83 -4.90 -8.97
CA ALA A 89 -7.89 -4.80 -10.43
C ALA A 89 -8.15 -6.17 -11.10
N LYS A 90 -7.58 -7.26 -10.56
CA LYS A 90 -7.82 -8.62 -11.06
C LYS A 90 -9.26 -9.06 -10.86
N VAL A 91 -9.97 -8.58 -9.84
CA VAL A 91 -11.38 -8.96 -9.59
C VAL A 91 -12.25 -8.60 -10.79
N LYS A 92 -12.12 -7.39 -11.33
CA LYS A 92 -12.89 -6.95 -12.51
C LYS A 92 -12.55 -7.79 -13.74
N ALA A 93 -11.26 -8.08 -13.95
CA ALA A 93 -10.80 -8.90 -15.07
C ALA A 93 -11.36 -10.34 -14.98
N ARG A 94 -11.30 -10.95 -13.79
CA ARG A 94 -11.89 -12.28 -13.54
C ARG A 94 -13.39 -12.29 -13.78
N GLN A 95 -14.12 -11.29 -13.28
CA GLN A 95 -15.56 -11.16 -13.51
C GLN A 95 -15.89 -11.07 -15.00
N ALA A 96 -15.11 -10.33 -15.79
CA ALA A 96 -15.30 -10.25 -17.24
C ALA A 96 -15.05 -11.60 -17.92
N ILE A 97 -13.95 -12.29 -17.57
CA ILE A 97 -13.64 -13.62 -18.10
C ILE A 97 -14.78 -14.59 -17.79
N THR A 98 -15.20 -14.71 -16.53
CA THR A 98 -16.28 -15.62 -16.12
C THR A 98 -17.59 -15.35 -16.88
N ARG A 99 -17.94 -14.09 -17.16
CA ARG A 99 -19.15 -13.75 -17.93
C ARG A 99 -19.09 -14.17 -19.40
N HIS A 100 -17.90 -14.19 -19.99
CA HIS A 100 -17.71 -14.52 -21.41
C HIS A 100 -17.31 -15.98 -21.65
N THR A 101 -16.82 -16.68 -20.63
CA THR A 101 -16.49 -18.11 -20.70
C THR A 101 -17.78 -18.94 -20.63
N GLN A 102 -18.05 -19.72 -21.69
CA GLN A 102 -19.21 -20.62 -21.80
C GLN A 102 -18.94 -22.03 -21.26
N ASP A 103 -17.68 -22.36 -20.97
CA ASP A 103 -17.26 -23.67 -20.45
C ASP A 103 -17.29 -23.70 -18.92
N GLU A 104 -18.08 -24.61 -18.34
CA GLU A 104 -18.30 -24.73 -16.88
C GLU A 104 -17.02 -25.09 -16.10
N LEU A 105 -16.07 -25.80 -16.73
CA LEU A 105 -14.82 -26.20 -16.08
C LEU A 105 -13.87 -25.00 -15.88
N GLU A 106 -13.80 -24.12 -16.87
CA GLU A 106 -12.98 -22.90 -16.82
C GLU A 106 -13.60 -21.82 -15.94
N GLN A 107 -14.95 -21.75 -15.84
CA GLN A 107 -15.63 -20.87 -14.88
C GLN A 107 -15.27 -21.20 -13.42
N LYS A 108 -15.22 -22.50 -13.06
CA LYS A 108 -14.85 -22.94 -11.71
C LYS A 108 -13.40 -22.59 -11.35
N ARG A 109 -12.48 -22.54 -12.31
CA ARG A 109 -11.09 -22.11 -12.09
C ARG A 109 -10.92 -20.61 -11.87
N CYS A 110 -11.79 -19.79 -12.47
CA CYS A 110 -11.74 -18.33 -12.35
C CYS A 110 -12.43 -17.76 -11.09
N THR A 111 -13.17 -18.58 -10.34
CA THR A 111 -13.94 -18.14 -9.17
C THR A 111 -13.15 -18.45 -7.89
N PRO A 112 -12.75 -17.45 -7.07
CA PRO A 112 -12.09 -17.71 -5.79
C PRO A 112 -13.13 -18.06 -4.71
N TYR A 113 -12.78 -19.03 -3.84
CA TYR A 113 -13.47 -19.34 -2.58
C TYR A 113 -13.37 -18.19 -1.57
#